data_AF-A0A4Z0LFW7-F1
#
_entry.id   AF-A0A4Z0LFW7-F1
#
_cell.length_a   1.000
_cell.length_b   1.000
_cell.length_c   1.000
_cell.angle_alpha   90.00
_cell.angle_beta   90.00
_cell.angle_gamma   90.00
#
_symmetry.space_group_name_H-M   'P 1'
#
loop_
_entity.id
_entity.type
_entity.pdbx_description
1 polymer ?
#
loop_
_entity_poly.entity_id
_entity_poly.type
_entity_poly.pdbx_seq_one_letter_code
_entity_poly.pdbx_strand_id
1 'polypeptide(L)'
;QPSGTPDLRGLEQPCLEHLHPLGDEWLLRHTPGNWQIVVTAIMETMRRRSENGGFGLASSDEEQRKACVEYYRHLYQKINKLNAKTPGKVIALELHAAPLAGNPNVAQATDAFARSLKEIANWDWSCDLVLEHCDAMTGPAWLFYAAPSPRD
;
A
#
# COMPACT_ATOMS: atom_id res chain seq x y z
N GLN A 1 -10.90 -25.65 3.35
CA GLN A 1 -9.66 -24.87 3.17
C GLN A 1 -9.24 -24.98 1.71
N PRO A 2 -8.77 -23.91 1.07
CA PRO A 2 -8.14 -24.00 -0.25
C PRO A 2 -6.75 -24.64 -0.10
N SER A 3 -6.70 -25.89 0.38
CA SER A 3 -5.49 -26.65 0.66
C SER A 3 -5.03 -27.48 -0.55
N GLY A 4 -5.54 -27.17 -1.74
CA GLY A 4 -5.29 -27.92 -2.98
C GLY A 4 -4.37 -27.23 -4.00
N THR A 5 -3.79 -26.07 -3.66
CA THR A 5 -2.95 -25.28 -4.58
C THR A 5 -1.56 -25.08 -3.96
N PRO A 6 -0.62 -26.01 -4.16
CA PRO A 6 0.69 -25.98 -3.50
C PRO A 6 1.52 -24.74 -3.85
N ASP A 7 1.21 -24.10 -4.98
CA ASP A 7 1.90 -22.90 -5.45
C ASP A 7 1.41 -21.60 -4.77
N LEU A 8 0.26 -21.64 -4.08
CA LEU A 8 -0.25 -20.50 -3.32
C LEU A 8 0.24 -20.56 -1.88
N ARG A 9 1.00 -19.53 -1.48
CA ARG A 9 1.67 -19.46 -0.16
C ARG A 9 1.33 -18.23 0.65
N GLY A 10 0.41 -17.40 0.19
CA GLY A 10 0.11 -16.16 0.86
C GLY A 10 -0.95 -15.33 0.18
N LEU A 11 -1.17 -14.16 0.77
CA LEU A 11 -2.09 -13.15 0.25
C LEU A 11 -1.51 -11.76 0.46
N GLU A 12 -1.81 -10.86 -0.47
CA GLU A 12 -1.71 -9.43 -0.25
C GLU A 12 -2.94 -8.99 0.56
N GLN A 13 -2.72 -8.29 1.68
CA GLN A 13 -3.78 -7.79 2.54
C GLN A 13 -3.70 -6.27 2.66
N PRO A 14 -4.69 -5.53 2.15
CA PRO A 14 -4.78 -4.13 2.44
C PRO A 14 -5.14 -3.88 3.89
N CYS A 15 -4.54 -2.85 4.49
CA CYS A 15 -4.87 -2.41 5.83
C CYS A 15 -5.58 -1.05 5.79
N LEU A 16 -6.81 -0.97 6.28
CA LEU A 16 -7.46 0.31 6.56
C LEU A 16 -7.08 0.71 8.00
N GLU A 17 -8.06 0.84 8.89
CA GLU A 17 -7.83 0.85 10.34
C GLU A 17 -7.38 -0.53 10.86
N HIS A 18 -7.97 -1.59 10.31
CA HIS A 18 -7.63 -2.98 10.58
C HIS A 18 -7.19 -3.70 9.30
N LEU A 19 -6.47 -4.82 9.46
CA LEU A 19 -6.13 -5.70 8.33
C LEU A 19 -7.39 -6.33 7.73
N HIS A 20 -8.45 -6.49 8.51
CA HIS A 20 -9.74 -6.97 8.02
C HIS A 20 -10.89 -6.23 8.73
N PRO A 21 -12.02 -5.94 8.05
CA PRO A 21 -13.17 -5.24 8.67
C PRO A 21 -13.74 -5.92 9.91
N LEU A 22 -13.62 -7.25 10.01
CA LEU A 22 -14.03 -8.05 11.18
C LEU A 22 -12.90 -8.22 12.23
N GLY A 23 -11.78 -7.51 12.06
CA GLY A 23 -10.62 -7.52 12.94
C GLY A 23 -9.49 -8.45 12.51
N ASP A 24 -8.27 -8.14 12.96
CA ASP A 24 -7.03 -8.82 12.57
C ASP A 24 -7.05 -10.33 12.95
N GLU A 25 -7.66 -10.68 14.10
CA GLU A 25 -7.80 -12.08 14.54
C GLU A 25 -8.76 -12.88 13.65
N TRP A 26 -9.77 -12.23 13.06
CA TRP A 26 -10.66 -12.89 12.12
C TRP A 26 -9.89 -13.29 10.87
N LEU A 27 -9.06 -12.39 10.33
CA LEU A 27 -8.20 -12.70 9.18
C LEU A 27 -7.30 -13.90 9.45
N LEU A 28 -6.62 -13.91 10.59
CA LEU A 28 -5.69 -14.98 10.96
C LEU A 28 -6.38 -16.33 11.10
N ARG A 29 -7.60 -16.38 11.66
CA ARG A 29 -8.38 -17.63 11.79
C ARG A 29 -8.81 -18.21 10.44
N HIS A 30 -9.03 -17.36 9.44
CA HIS A 30 -9.54 -17.77 8.13
C HIS A 30 -8.43 -17.87 7.06
N THR A 31 -7.20 -17.49 7.40
CA THR A 31 -6.02 -17.66 6.56
C THR A 31 -5.30 -18.96 6.92
N PRO A 32 -4.87 -19.80 5.96
CA PRO A 32 -4.07 -20.97 6.27
C PRO A 32 -2.86 -20.64 7.14
N GLY A 33 -2.59 -21.46 8.16
CA GLY A 33 -1.56 -21.17 9.16
C GLY A 33 -0.15 -21.02 8.57
N ASN A 34 0.15 -21.73 7.48
CA ASN A 34 1.41 -21.67 6.75
C ASN A 34 1.50 -20.55 5.71
N TRP A 35 0.40 -19.83 5.44
CA TRP A 35 0.41 -18.72 4.50
C TRP A 35 1.02 -17.46 5.12
N GLN A 36 1.73 -16.71 4.29
CA GLN A 36 2.35 -15.42 4.61
C GLN A 36 1.50 -14.26 4.08
N ILE A 37 1.72 -13.06 4.61
CA ILE A 37 0.96 -11.85 4.27
C ILE A 37 1.94 -10.78 3.79
N VAL A 38 1.63 -10.19 2.65
CA VAL A 38 2.18 -8.89 2.23
C VAL A 38 1.13 -7.86 2.58
N VAL A 39 1.44 -6.88 3.42
CA VAL A 39 0.49 -5.81 3.73
C VAL A 39 0.64 -4.72 2.68
N THR A 40 -0.47 -4.16 2.19
CA THR A 40 -0.45 -3.01 1.29
C THR A 40 -1.12 -1.78 1.91
N ALA A 41 -0.49 -0.62 1.71
CA ALA A 41 -1.02 0.69 2.11
C ALA A 41 -1.95 1.32 1.06
N ILE A 42 -2.07 0.72 -0.14
CA ILE A 42 -2.71 1.32 -1.31
C ILE A 42 -4.17 1.67 -1.03
N MET A 43 -4.97 0.76 -0.49
CA MET A 43 -6.42 1.01 -0.34
C MET A 43 -6.73 2.16 0.62
N GLU A 44 -6.07 2.25 1.77
CA GLU A 44 -6.29 3.37 2.70
C GLU A 44 -5.74 4.68 2.14
N THR A 45 -4.60 4.62 1.44
CA THR A 45 -4.04 5.78 0.76
C THR A 45 -5.01 6.30 -0.28
N MET A 46 -5.56 5.45 -1.15
CA MET A 46 -6.55 5.86 -2.15
C MET A 46 -7.86 6.35 -1.53
N ARG A 47 -8.34 5.69 -0.45
CA ARG A 47 -9.55 6.12 0.27
C ARG A 47 -9.39 7.54 0.81
N ARG A 48 -8.32 7.82 1.56
CA ARG A 48 -8.07 9.18 2.10
C ARG A 48 -7.76 10.18 0.99
N ARG A 49 -7.08 9.75 -0.07
CA ARG A 49 -6.78 10.61 -1.22
C ARG A 49 -8.02 11.01 -2.00
N SER A 50 -9.10 10.22 -1.95
CA SER A 50 -10.39 10.58 -2.53
C SER A 50 -11.07 11.74 -1.79
N GLU A 51 -10.77 11.92 -0.50
CA GLU A 51 -11.24 13.02 0.33
C GLU A 51 -10.29 14.23 0.22
N ASN A 52 -8.97 13.98 0.22
CA ASN A 52 -7.94 15.00 0.08
C ASN A 52 -6.80 14.54 -0.84
N GLY A 53 -6.70 15.17 -2.03
CA GLY A 53 -5.69 14.86 -3.05
C GLY A 53 -4.22 15.01 -2.60
N GLY A 54 -3.95 15.62 -1.44
CA GLY A 54 -2.63 15.73 -0.85
C GLY A 54 -2.21 14.55 0.03
N PHE A 55 -3.09 13.61 0.38
CA PHE A 55 -2.70 12.48 1.23
C PHE A 55 -1.74 11.52 0.50
N GLY A 56 -0.48 11.46 0.94
CA GLY A 56 0.53 10.56 0.39
C GLY A 56 1.97 10.84 0.82
N LEU A 57 2.87 9.87 0.68
CA LEU A 57 4.27 9.96 1.13
C LEU A 57 5.12 10.92 0.30
N ALA A 58 4.78 11.11 -0.98
CA ALA A 58 5.43 11.99 -1.94
C ALA A 58 4.68 13.32 -2.09
N SER A 59 3.76 13.63 -1.18
CA SER A 59 3.00 14.86 -1.24
C SER A 59 3.87 16.07 -0.88
N SER A 60 3.76 17.13 -1.68
CA SER A 60 4.33 18.42 -1.37
C SER A 60 3.51 19.23 -0.37
N ASP A 61 2.29 18.77 -0.04
CA ASP A 61 1.54 19.25 1.10
C ASP A 61 2.13 18.60 2.36
N GLU A 62 2.83 19.39 3.17
CA GLU A 62 3.58 18.88 4.31
C GLU A 62 2.67 18.36 5.45
N GLU A 63 1.47 18.91 5.61
CA GLU A 63 0.51 18.41 6.59
C GLU A 63 0.00 17.03 6.18
N GLN A 64 -0.39 16.89 4.91
CA GLN A 64 -0.88 15.62 4.40
C GLN A 64 0.22 14.56 4.27
N ARG A 65 1.46 14.96 3.95
CA ARG A 65 2.63 14.07 4.00
C ARG A 65 2.84 13.50 5.39
N LYS A 66 2.84 14.35 6.43
CA LYS A 66 2.98 13.92 7.83
C LYS A 66 1.81 13.05 8.27
N ALA A 67 0.58 13.40 7.91
CA ALA A 67 -0.59 12.56 8.18
C ALA A 67 -0.47 11.17 7.53
N CYS A 68 0.13 11.08 6.35
CA CYS A 68 0.43 9.81 5.70
C CYS A 68 1.51 9.03 6.45
N VAL A 69 2.62 9.67 6.86
CA VAL A 69 3.66 9.03 7.69
C VAL A 69 3.09 8.48 9.00
N GLU A 70 2.18 9.19 9.66
CA GLU A 70 1.50 8.71 10.87
C GLU A 70 0.61 7.48 10.61
N TYR A 71 0.01 7.37 9.42
CA TYR A 71 -0.67 6.13 9.03
C TYR A 71 0.33 4.97 8.87
N TYR A 72 1.54 5.19 8.33
CA TYR A 72 2.58 4.17 8.32
C TYR A 72 3.06 3.82 9.73
N ARG A 73 3.05 4.76 10.69
CA ARG A 73 3.32 4.47 12.09
C ARG A 73 2.29 3.51 12.69
N HIS A 74 1.02 3.66 12.32
CA HIS A 74 -0.03 2.71 12.69
C HIS A 74 0.22 1.31 12.10
N LEU A 75 0.61 1.23 10.82
CA LEU A 75 1.00 -0.03 10.18
C LEU A 75 2.18 -0.70 10.89
N TYR A 76 3.22 0.08 11.22
CA TYR A 76 4.38 -0.36 11.98
C TYR A 76 3.99 -1.04 13.30
N GLN A 77 3.17 -0.36 14.12
CA GLN A 77 2.72 -0.90 15.39
C GLN A 77 1.91 -2.18 15.21
N LYS A 78 1.03 -2.22 14.20
CA LYS A 78 0.17 -3.37 13.92
C LYS A 78 0.96 -4.58 13.45
N ILE A 79 1.86 -4.39 12.47
CA ILE A 79 2.69 -5.46 11.91
C ILE A 79 3.61 -6.04 12.98
N ASN A 80 4.30 -5.19 13.75
CA ASN A 80 5.18 -5.68 14.82
C ASN A 80 4.40 -6.42 15.91
N LYS A 81 3.21 -5.95 16.29
CA LYS A 81 2.34 -6.67 17.24
C LYS A 81 1.90 -8.03 16.70
N LEU A 82 1.61 -8.12 15.40
CA LEU A 82 1.18 -9.37 14.77
C LEU A 82 2.34 -10.36 14.67
N ASN A 83 3.50 -9.92 14.18
CA ASN A 83 4.68 -10.76 14.04
C ASN A 83 5.28 -11.18 15.39
N ALA A 84 5.12 -10.38 16.45
CA ALA A 84 5.48 -10.81 17.81
C ALA A 84 4.66 -12.03 18.28
N LYS A 85 3.39 -12.16 17.85
CA LYS A 85 2.54 -13.32 18.16
C LYS A 85 2.75 -14.49 17.20
N THR A 86 3.03 -14.20 15.94
CA THR A 86 3.19 -15.20 14.88
C THR A 86 4.36 -14.80 13.99
N PRO A 87 5.60 -15.16 14.38
CA PRO A 87 6.80 -14.77 13.66
C PRO A 87 6.74 -15.14 12.18
N GLY A 88 7.12 -14.20 11.32
CA GLY A 88 7.14 -14.37 9.86
C GLY A 88 5.77 -14.44 9.19
N LYS A 89 4.68 -14.06 9.89
CA LYS A 89 3.33 -14.02 9.30
C LYS A 89 3.18 -12.89 8.30
N VAL A 90 3.60 -11.68 8.64
CA VAL A 90 3.73 -10.56 7.69
C VAL A 90 5.19 -10.49 7.25
N ILE A 91 5.44 -10.64 5.95
CA ILE A 91 6.80 -10.69 5.40
C ILE A 91 7.24 -9.38 4.77
N ALA A 92 6.30 -8.57 4.29
CA ALA A 92 6.59 -7.29 3.68
C ALA A 92 5.43 -6.29 3.87
N LEU A 93 5.77 -5.00 3.82
CA LEU A 93 4.84 -3.89 3.67
C LEU A 93 5.14 -3.17 2.35
N GLU A 94 4.13 -3.05 1.50
CA GLU A 94 4.17 -2.25 0.28
C GLU A 94 3.86 -0.78 0.59
N LEU A 95 4.84 0.07 0.30
CA LEU A 95 4.76 1.52 0.41
C LEU A 95 4.31 2.11 -0.92
N HIS A 96 3.37 3.05 -0.86
CA HIS A 96 2.85 3.76 -2.02
C HIS A 96 3.22 5.24 -1.97
N ALA A 97 3.80 5.76 -3.06
CA ALA A 97 4.32 7.13 -3.11
C ALA A 97 3.21 8.19 -3.00
N ALA A 98 2.12 8.08 -3.77
CA ALA A 98 1.02 9.06 -3.82
C ALA A 98 1.48 10.55 -3.78
N PRO A 99 2.03 11.09 -4.88
CA PRO A 99 2.36 12.51 -4.95
C PRO A 99 1.10 13.39 -4.88
N LEU A 100 1.28 14.69 -4.56
CA LEU A 100 0.19 15.66 -4.49
C LEU A 100 -0.57 15.71 -5.83
N ALA A 101 -1.88 15.45 -5.79
CA ALA A 101 -2.73 15.47 -6.98
C ALA A 101 -2.68 16.84 -7.68
N GLY A 102 -2.50 16.82 -9.00
CA GLY A 102 -2.44 18.02 -9.82
C GLY A 102 -1.12 18.81 -9.73
N ASN A 103 -0.13 18.36 -8.96
CA ASN A 103 1.20 18.96 -8.91
C ASN A 103 2.17 18.24 -9.86
N PRO A 104 2.61 18.86 -10.98
CA PRO A 104 3.54 18.24 -11.93
C PRO A 104 5.00 18.29 -11.48
N ASN A 105 5.33 18.91 -10.34
CA ASN A 105 6.71 19.11 -9.92
C ASN A 105 7.34 17.82 -9.35
N VAL A 106 7.98 17.06 -10.24
CA VAL A 106 8.66 15.79 -9.92
C VAL A 106 9.76 15.96 -8.89
N ALA A 107 10.54 17.05 -8.94
CA ALA A 107 11.63 17.28 -7.99
C ALA A 107 11.10 17.47 -6.57
N GLN A 108 10.00 18.21 -6.42
CA GLN A 108 9.35 18.42 -5.13
C GLN A 108 8.75 17.12 -4.58
N ALA A 109 8.07 16.33 -5.42
CA ALA A 109 7.55 15.02 -5.02
C ALA A 109 8.66 14.05 -4.61
N THR A 110 9.79 14.07 -5.34
CA THR A 110 10.96 13.23 -5.06
C THR A 110 11.58 13.59 -3.71
N ASP A 111 11.77 14.88 -3.42
CA ASP A 111 12.27 15.34 -2.11
C ASP A 111 11.32 14.94 -0.98
N ALA A 112 10.03 15.21 -1.14
CA ALA A 112 9.02 14.82 -0.16
C ALA A 112 9.03 13.31 0.11
N PHE A 113 9.12 12.50 -0.93
CA PHE A 113 9.15 11.06 -0.80
C PHE A 113 10.42 10.58 -0.09
N ALA A 114 11.59 11.10 -0.46
CA ALA A 114 12.85 10.77 0.19
C ALA A 114 12.83 11.09 1.69
N ARG A 115 12.25 12.22 2.09
CA ARG A 115 12.06 12.58 3.51
C ARG A 115 11.16 11.57 4.22
N SER A 116 10.01 11.24 3.64
CA SER A 116 9.08 10.27 4.21
C SER A 116 9.68 8.86 4.34
N LEU A 117 10.41 8.39 3.31
CA LEU A 117 11.11 7.10 3.35
C LEU A 117 12.19 7.08 4.43
N LYS A 118 12.96 8.16 4.58
CA LYS A 118 13.96 8.27 5.65
C LYS A 118 13.32 8.19 7.03
N GLU A 119 12.16 8.79 7.23
CA GLU A 119 11.43 8.71 8.50
C GLU A 119 10.92 7.29 8.78
N ILE A 120 10.29 6.66 7.79
CA ILE A 120 9.67 5.33 7.89
C ILE A 120 10.71 4.21 8.03
N ALA A 121 11.80 4.26 7.27
CA ALA A 121 12.84 3.24 7.26
C ALA A 121 13.68 3.22 8.56
N ASN A 122 13.60 4.26 9.39
CA ASN A 122 14.31 4.35 10.66
C ASN A 122 13.62 3.60 11.82
N TRP A 123 12.48 2.95 11.58
CA TRP A 123 11.80 2.17 12.61
C TRP A 123 12.24 0.70 12.56
N ASP A 124 12.12 -0.01 13.69
CA ASP A 124 12.57 -1.41 13.82
C ASP A 124 11.50 -2.38 13.29
N TRP A 125 11.38 -2.46 11.96
CA TRP A 125 10.37 -3.27 11.28
C TRP A 125 10.64 -4.77 11.46
N SER A 126 9.59 -5.54 11.72
CA SER A 126 9.62 -7.01 11.74
C SER A 126 9.36 -7.65 10.37
N CYS A 127 9.34 -6.85 9.30
CA CYS A 127 9.11 -7.25 7.92
C CYS A 127 9.94 -6.39 6.97
N ASP A 128 10.02 -6.79 5.70
CA ASP A 128 10.67 -5.98 4.67
C ASP A 128 9.79 -4.78 4.27
N LEU A 129 10.42 -3.71 3.80
CA LEU A 129 9.74 -2.58 3.17
C LEU A 129 9.96 -2.65 1.66
N VAL A 130 8.86 -2.68 0.90
CA VAL A 130 8.89 -2.78 -0.57
C VAL A 130 8.18 -1.55 -1.14
N LEU A 131 8.75 -0.95 -2.17
CA LEU A 131 8.07 0.13 -2.89
C LEU A 131 7.17 -0.46 -3.97
N GLU A 132 5.87 -0.17 -3.89
CA GLU A 132 4.96 -0.47 -5.00
C GLU A 132 5.05 0.64 -6.04
N HIS A 133 5.20 0.23 -7.30
CA HIS A 133 5.25 1.12 -8.44
C HIS A 133 3.91 1.09 -9.18
N CYS A 134 3.14 2.17 -9.02
CA CYS A 134 1.93 2.39 -9.79
C CYS A 134 2.24 3.29 -10.99
N ASP A 135 1.87 2.84 -12.19
CA ASP A 135 1.96 3.67 -13.39
C ASP A 135 1.02 4.87 -13.29
N ALA A 136 1.48 6.02 -13.78
CA ALA A 136 0.61 7.17 -13.94
C ALA A 136 -0.42 6.89 -15.04
N MET A 137 -1.70 7.13 -14.75
CA MET A 137 -2.74 7.15 -15.79
C MET A 137 -2.60 8.44 -16.62
N THR A 138 -1.72 8.42 -17.63
CA THR A 138 -1.43 9.58 -18.49
C THR A 138 -2.33 9.68 -19.72
N GLY A 139 -3.40 8.89 -19.80
CA GLY A 139 -4.35 8.89 -20.91
C GLY A 139 -5.62 8.06 -20.62
N PRO A 140 -6.64 8.11 -21.49
CA PRO A 140 -7.80 7.24 -21.36
C PRO A 140 -7.35 5.78 -21.43
N ALA A 141 -7.80 4.95 -20.49
CA ALA A 141 -7.62 3.51 -20.60
C ALA A 141 -8.27 3.07 -21.92
N TRP A 142 -7.47 2.53 -22.84
CA TRP A 142 -7.97 1.98 -24.10
C TRP A 142 -8.76 0.69 -23.83
N LEU A 143 -9.98 0.84 -23.33
CA LEU A 143 -11.01 -0.20 -23.38
C LEU A 143 -11.60 -0.16 -24.79
N PHE A 144 -11.09 -1.04 -25.65
CA PHE A 144 -11.69 -1.53 -26.90
C PHE A 144 -12.78 -0.65 -27.53
N TYR A 145 -12.38 0.41 -28.26
CA TYR A 145 -13.13 0.78 -29.45
C TYR A 145 -12.41 0.15 -30.64
N ALA A 146 -12.97 -0.94 -31.16
CA ALA A 146 -12.62 -1.40 -32.49
C ALA A 146 -12.89 -0.24 -33.45
N ALA A 147 -11.84 0.38 -33.98
CA ALA A 147 -11.96 1.32 -35.07
C ALA A 147 -12.64 0.58 -36.24
N PRO A 148 -13.71 1.11 -36.85
CA PRO A 148 -14.20 0.52 -38.09
C PRO A 148 -13.11 0.66 -39.14
N SER A 149 -12.72 -0.47 -39.73
CA SER A 149 -11.82 -0.53 -40.88
C SER A 149 -12.26 0.49 -41.94
N PRO A 150 -11.36 1.32 -42.48
CA PRO A 150 -11.71 2.10 -43.66
C PRO A 150 -12.02 1.10 -44.78
N ARG A 151 -13.19 1.23 -45.40
CA ARG A 151 -13.45 0.60 -46.69
C ARG A 151 -12.96 1.57 -47.75
N ASP A 152 -12.18 1.04 -48.69
CA ASP A 152 -11.89 1.65 -49.99
C ASP A 152 -13.18 1.93 -50.77
#